data_AF-A0A6L9S9X2-F1
#
_entry.id   AF-A0A6L9S9X2-F1
#
_cell.length_a   1.000
_cell.length_b   1.000
_cell.length_c   1.000
_cell.angle_alpha   90.00
_cell.angle_beta   90.00
_cell.angle_gamma   90.00
#
_symmetry.space_group_name_H-M   'P 1'
#
loop_
_entity.id
_entity.type
_entity.pdbx_description
1 polymer ?
#
loop_
_entity_poly.entity_id
_entity_poly.type
_entity_poly.pdbx_seq_one_letter_code
_entity_poly.pdbx_strand_id
1 'polypeptide(L)'
;MAVGRTARVWIIGTLVVSTIIAAAVVFVIMHLAGERSSVAGSRDLDDVAALDAYAEELGLVMIRNRRPDPAAYARRVDGPGPDVETLELSDPPDTVAPAVVLRIRQQRQERIGWISGQYEEYEISACYRWTFTGMEDYKPDRLEECPEVDVIELGPPPVVPELPDGFGDVLSESLTSLSDAERRVPETVVAAVRSAYTEAVDDALDEPGADPAGILSSDDVLAGDDWVETIDEVIGLAVGRGRSCVLARVTADDVAVWHPDRISLEPGEVGCSASSAAYKGDE
;
A
#
# COMPACT_ATOMS: atom_id res chain seq x y z
N MET A 1 -41.58 86.63 18.67
CA MET A 1 -40.12 86.63 18.47
C MET A 1 -39.68 85.19 18.34
N ALA A 2 -39.22 84.81 17.14
CA ALA A 2 -38.83 83.45 16.78
C ALA A 2 -37.40 83.17 17.27
N VAL A 3 -37.21 82.10 18.02
CA VAL A 3 -35.90 81.59 18.44
C VAL A 3 -35.56 80.39 17.57
N GLY A 4 -34.38 80.46 16.94
CA GLY A 4 -33.93 79.61 15.85
C GLY A 4 -33.54 78.19 16.25
N ARG A 5 -33.69 77.29 15.28
CA ARG A 5 -33.13 75.94 15.25
C ARG A 5 -31.70 76.01 14.68
N THR A 6 -30.72 75.57 15.45
CA THR A 6 -29.39 75.20 14.96
C THR A 6 -29.24 73.68 15.04
N ALA A 7 -29.03 73.07 13.87
CA ALA A 7 -28.67 71.67 13.74
C ALA A 7 -27.23 71.44 14.22
N ARG A 8 -27.01 70.38 15.00
CA ARG A 8 -25.69 69.80 15.26
C ARG A 8 -25.78 68.29 15.04
N VAL A 9 -25.20 67.84 13.94
CA VAL A 9 -24.84 66.45 13.64
C VAL A 9 -23.32 66.40 13.70
N TRP A 10 -22.69 65.72 14.65
CA TRP A 10 -21.28 65.30 14.55
C TRP A 10 -21.04 64.02 15.38
N ILE A 11 -20.78 62.93 14.65
CA ILE A 11 -19.75 61.89 14.85
C ILE A 11 -19.78 61.05 16.14
N ILE A 12 -20.35 59.84 16.01
CA ILE A 12 -20.02 58.69 16.85
C ILE A 12 -18.72 58.10 16.31
N GLY A 13 -17.63 58.32 17.02
CA GLY A 13 -16.32 57.76 16.72
C GLY A 13 -16.24 56.27 17.05
N THR A 14 -15.91 55.50 16.01
CA THR A 14 -15.09 54.27 16.00
C THR A 14 -14.31 53.98 17.28
N LEU A 15 -14.70 52.95 18.04
CA LEU A 15 -13.85 52.35 19.09
C LEU A 15 -14.31 50.93 19.46
N VAL A 16 -14.58 50.04 18.48
CA VAL A 16 -14.91 48.62 18.77
C VAL A 16 -14.30 47.62 17.76
N VAL A 17 -13.30 48.00 16.95
CA VAL A 17 -12.70 47.10 15.94
C VAL A 17 -11.26 46.69 16.26
N SER A 18 -10.72 47.05 17.43
CA SER A 18 -9.32 46.73 17.78
C SER A 18 -9.16 45.43 18.57
N THR A 19 -10.21 44.89 19.19
CA THR A 19 -10.10 43.74 20.11
C THR A 19 -10.25 42.39 19.42
N ILE A 20 -10.94 42.31 18.27
CA ILE A 20 -11.14 41.03 17.56
C ILE A 20 -9.88 40.61 16.78
N ILE A 21 -9.12 41.57 16.25
CA ILE A 21 -7.89 41.27 15.50
C ILE A 21 -6.78 40.77 16.44
N ALA A 22 -6.70 41.28 17.67
CA ALA A 22 -5.71 40.83 18.65
C ALA A 22 -5.92 39.37 19.08
N ALA A 23 -7.17 38.91 19.21
CA ALA A 23 -7.46 37.52 19.58
C ALA A 23 -7.13 36.52 18.46
N ALA A 24 -7.39 36.87 17.20
CA ALA A 24 -7.06 36.02 16.06
C ALA A 24 -5.54 35.88 15.86
N VAL A 25 -4.77 36.95 16.08
CA VAL A 25 -3.31 36.92 15.97
C VAL A 25 -2.69 36.09 17.10
N VAL A 26 -3.24 36.12 18.33
CA VAL A 26 -2.75 35.25 19.42
C VAL A 26 -3.06 33.78 19.16
N PHE A 27 -4.21 33.45 18.57
CA PHE A 27 -4.56 32.07 18.22
C PHE A 27 -3.65 31.50 17.13
N VAL A 28 -3.31 32.30 16.11
CA VAL A 28 -2.36 31.91 15.05
C VAL A 28 -0.92 31.80 15.59
N ILE A 29 -0.50 32.66 16.53
CA ILE A 29 0.82 32.56 17.16
C ILE A 29 0.90 31.35 18.11
N MET A 30 -0.18 30.95 18.78
CA MET A 30 -0.20 29.72 19.59
C MET A 30 -0.23 28.45 18.74
N HIS A 31 -0.87 28.45 17.56
CA HIS A 31 -0.75 27.33 16.62
C HIS A 31 0.65 27.22 16.00
N LEU A 32 1.27 28.34 15.62
CA LEU A 32 2.63 28.35 15.06
C LEU A 32 3.74 28.11 16.10
N ALA A 33 3.45 28.23 17.39
CA ALA A 33 4.40 27.87 18.46
C ALA A 33 4.35 26.38 18.83
N GLY A 34 3.34 25.63 18.40
CA GLY A 34 3.24 24.18 18.57
C GLY A 34 4.20 23.39 17.67
N GLU A 35 4.68 23.99 16.57
CA GLU A 35 5.56 23.34 15.59
C GLU A 35 7.04 23.27 16.01
N ARG A 36 7.40 23.59 17.26
CA ARG A 36 8.79 23.60 17.73
C ARG A 36 9.06 22.75 18.95
N SER A 37 8.64 21.49 18.90
CA SER A 37 9.32 20.44 19.66
C SER A 37 9.69 19.26 18.76
N SER A 38 10.63 19.52 17.83
CA SER A 38 11.56 18.47 17.46
C SER A 38 12.33 18.06 18.73
N VAL A 39 12.72 16.80 18.86
CA VAL A 39 13.48 16.26 20.02
C VAL A 39 14.73 17.06 20.41
N ALA A 40 15.26 17.93 19.53
CA ALA A 40 16.23 18.96 19.91
C ALA A 40 15.76 19.88 21.07
N GLY A 41 14.46 19.89 21.40
CA GLY A 41 13.85 20.57 22.55
C GLY A 41 13.18 19.66 23.60
N SER A 42 13.17 18.32 23.45
CA SER A 42 12.54 17.43 24.45
C SER A 42 13.41 17.38 25.70
N ARG A 43 12.83 17.74 26.85
CA ARG A 43 13.54 17.75 28.15
C ARG A 43 13.60 16.39 28.83
N ASP A 44 12.85 15.41 28.33
CA ASP A 44 12.66 14.10 28.97
C ASP A 44 13.20 12.96 28.10
N LEU A 45 14.06 12.12 28.70
CA LEU A 45 14.58 10.91 28.06
C LEU A 45 13.47 9.89 27.80
N ASP A 46 12.38 9.95 28.56
CA ASP A 46 11.25 9.04 28.42
C ASP A 46 10.45 9.29 27.13
N ASP A 47 10.37 10.54 26.67
CA ASP A 47 9.69 10.89 25.41
C ASP A 47 10.51 10.45 24.19
N VAL A 48 11.83 10.60 24.27
CA VAL A 48 12.76 10.07 23.27
C VAL A 48 12.65 8.55 23.19
N ALA A 49 12.65 7.86 24.33
CA ALA A 49 12.51 6.41 24.39
C ALA A 49 11.15 5.93 23.83
N ALA A 50 10.07 6.69 24.06
CA ALA A 50 8.76 6.37 23.53
C ALA A 50 8.71 6.46 21.99
N LEU A 51 9.27 7.52 21.40
CA LEU A 51 9.36 7.67 19.94
C LEU A 51 10.27 6.60 19.32
N ASP A 52 11.44 6.33 19.92
CA ASP A 52 12.37 5.31 19.43
C ASP A 52 11.73 3.91 19.48
N ALA A 53 11.01 3.57 20.56
CA ALA A 53 10.30 2.31 20.68
C ALA A 53 9.18 2.17 19.62
N TYR A 54 8.41 3.23 19.39
CA TYR A 54 7.38 3.21 18.36
C TYR A 54 7.98 3.09 16.95
N ALA A 55 9.09 3.78 16.66
CA ALA A 55 9.81 3.64 15.40
C ALA A 55 10.34 2.21 15.20
N GLU A 56 10.87 1.57 16.25
CA GLU A 56 11.29 0.16 16.19
C GLU A 56 10.12 -0.79 15.91
N GLU A 57 8.94 -0.55 16.49
CA GLU A 57 7.73 -1.34 16.21
C GLU A 57 7.26 -1.21 14.75
N LEU A 58 7.33 -0.01 14.18
CA LEU A 58 7.07 0.20 12.74
C LEU A 58 8.06 -0.58 11.87
N GLY A 59 9.33 -0.68 12.31
CA GLY A 59 10.34 -1.53 11.68
C GLY A 59 9.93 -3.01 11.58
N LEU A 60 9.15 -3.54 12.53
CA LEU A 60 8.65 -4.94 12.44
C LEU A 60 7.65 -5.15 11.29
N VAL A 61 6.94 -4.10 10.87
CA VAL A 61 6.08 -4.14 9.67
C VAL A 61 6.94 -4.35 8.41
N MET A 62 8.19 -3.88 8.39
CA MET A 62 9.14 -4.09 7.29
C MET A 62 9.51 -5.54 7.10
N ILE A 63 9.72 -6.31 8.19
CA ILE A 63 10.10 -7.73 8.10
C ILE A 63 9.07 -8.54 7.30
N ARG A 64 7.81 -8.10 7.32
CA ARG A 64 6.72 -8.74 6.55
C ARG A 64 6.73 -8.34 5.07
N ASN A 65 7.47 -7.30 4.68
CA ASN A 65 7.61 -6.88 3.28
C ASN A 65 8.81 -7.60 2.65
N ARG A 66 8.54 -8.61 1.81
CA ARG A 66 9.59 -9.45 1.20
C ARG A 66 10.48 -8.73 0.18
N ARG A 67 10.15 -7.48 -0.19
CA ARG A 67 10.91 -6.66 -1.16
C ARG A 67 11.12 -5.24 -0.62
N PRO A 68 12.27 -4.62 -0.91
CA PRO A 68 12.56 -3.25 -0.52
C PRO A 68 11.72 -2.29 -1.38
N ASP A 69 10.58 -1.86 -0.82
CA ASP A 69 9.66 -0.91 -1.46
C ASP A 69 9.31 0.18 -0.43
N PRO A 70 10.00 1.33 -0.47
CA PRO A 70 9.77 2.46 0.43
C PRO A 70 8.32 2.94 0.42
N ALA A 71 7.68 3.01 -0.75
CA ALA A 71 6.31 3.50 -0.89
C ALA A 71 5.29 2.49 -0.35
N ALA A 72 5.47 1.20 -0.61
CA ALA A 72 4.61 0.16 -0.03
C ALA A 72 4.79 0.05 1.48
N TYR A 73 6.00 0.27 2.01
CA TYR A 73 6.21 0.36 3.45
C TYR A 73 5.50 1.58 4.03
N ALA A 74 5.75 2.76 3.48
CA ALA A 74 5.16 4.01 3.94
C ALA A 74 3.63 3.91 4.01
N ARG A 75 2.96 3.38 2.97
CA ARG A 75 1.50 3.15 3.00
C ARG A 75 1.00 2.19 4.09
N ARG A 76 1.83 1.26 4.55
CA ARG A 76 1.44 0.30 5.61
C ARG A 76 1.58 0.90 7.01
N VAL A 77 2.56 1.77 7.20
CA VAL A 77 2.83 2.41 8.50
C VAL A 77 2.10 3.74 8.66
N ASP A 78 1.79 4.40 7.56
CA ASP A 78 0.81 5.48 7.41
C ASP A 78 -0.63 4.95 7.52
N GLY A 79 -0.87 4.00 8.44
CA GLY A 79 -2.22 3.51 8.76
C GLY A 79 -3.14 4.67 9.19
N PRO A 80 -4.43 4.42 9.46
CA PRO A 80 -5.48 5.45 9.52
C PRO A 80 -5.37 6.52 10.65
N GLY A 81 -4.22 6.70 11.29
CA GLY A 81 -3.97 7.68 12.34
C GLY A 81 -3.03 8.81 11.90
N PRO A 82 -3.18 10.03 12.48
CA PRO A 82 -2.42 11.23 12.11
C PRO A 82 -0.95 11.25 12.59
N ASP A 83 -0.44 10.13 13.07
CA ASP A 83 0.77 10.07 13.90
C ASP A 83 2.05 9.76 13.11
N VAL A 84 1.94 9.51 11.80
CA VAL A 84 3.07 9.21 10.91
C VAL A 84 2.94 10.03 9.63
N GLU A 85 3.96 10.78 9.26
CA GLU A 85 4.00 11.55 8.02
C GLU A 85 5.19 11.11 7.16
N THR A 86 4.96 10.89 5.86
CA THR A 86 6.05 10.56 4.93
C THR A 86 6.73 11.84 4.45
N LEU A 87 8.05 11.94 4.60
CA LEU A 87 8.82 13.14 4.19
C LEU A 87 9.72 12.86 2.97
N GLU A 88 10.32 11.68 2.90
CA GLU A 88 11.18 11.30 1.76
C GLU A 88 10.93 9.85 1.36
N LEU A 89 10.92 9.61 0.05
CA LEU A 89 10.90 8.28 -0.56
C LEU A 89 12.01 8.23 -1.61
N SER A 90 12.90 7.25 -1.53
CA SER A 90 13.75 6.93 -2.66
C SER A 90 12.96 6.15 -3.72
N ASP A 91 13.37 6.26 -4.99
CA ASP A 91 12.80 5.45 -6.06
C ASP A 91 13.01 3.92 -5.86
N PRO A 92 12.18 3.06 -6.49
CA PRO A 92 12.26 1.58 -6.43
C PRO A 92 13.60 0.98 -6.92
N PRO A 93 13.81 -0.36 -6.86
CA PRO A 93 14.99 -1.07 -6.31
C PRO A 93 16.32 -0.97 -7.09
N ASP A 94 16.41 -0.14 -8.12
CA ASP A 94 17.66 0.09 -8.87
C ASP A 94 18.62 1.06 -8.14
N THR A 95 18.20 1.58 -6.99
CA THR A 95 19.01 2.40 -6.08
C THR A 95 19.78 1.52 -5.08
N VAL A 96 21.07 1.84 -4.89
CA VAL A 96 22.02 1.06 -4.06
C VAL A 96 21.60 0.95 -2.58
N ALA A 97 20.64 1.76 -2.14
CA ALA A 97 20.03 1.70 -0.81
C ALA A 97 18.71 2.47 -0.86
N PRO A 98 17.57 1.81 -1.14
CA PRO A 98 16.29 2.49 -1.03
C PRO A 98 16.13 2.99 0.41
N ALA A 99 15.42 4.08 0.63
CA ALA A 99 15.15 4.62 1.95
C ALA A 99 13.80 5.34 2.00
N VAL A 100 13.27 5.43 3.21
CA VAL A 100 12.09 6.23 3.56
C VAL A 100 12.40 7.04 4.80
N VAL A 101 12.02 8.31 4.80
CA VAL A 101 12.04 9.16 5.99
C VAL A 101 10.61 9.43 6.42
N LEU A 102 10.30 9.08 7.67
CA LEU A 102 9.01 9.37 8.28
C LEU A 102 9.20 10.32 9.45
N ARG A 103 8.26 11.25 9.64
CA ARG A 103 8.08 11.98 10.89
C ARG A 103 7.04 11.26 11.72
N ILE A 104 7.41 10.90 12.94
CA ILE A 104 6.49 10.31 13.92
C ILE A 104 6.06 11.42 14.87
N ARG A 105 4.76 11.50 15.16
CA ARG A 105 4.14 12.36 16.17
C ARG A 105 3.44 11.51 17.21
N GLN A 106 3.51 11.92 18.47
CA GLN A 106 2.72 11.31 19.54
C GLN A 106 2.18 12.38 20.49
N GLN A 107 0.92 12.24 20.86
CA GLN A 107 0.30 13.00 21.95
C GLN A 107 0.64 12.35 23.29
N ARG A 108 1.16 13.16 24.22
CA ARG A 108 1.61 12.74 25.55
C ARG A 108 0.92 13.58 26.61
N GLN A 109 0.90 13.05 27.83
CA GLN A 109 0.30 13.72 28.97
C GLN A 109 1.31 13.82 30.11
N GLU A 110 1.66 15.03 30.51
CA GLU A 110 2.50 15.29 31.68
C GLU A 110 1.62 15.74 32.85
N ARG A 111 1.86 15.21 34.05
CA ARG A 111 1.13 15.64 35.23
C ARG A 111 1.66 17.00 35.71
N ILE A 112 0.85 18.05 35.60
CA ILE A 112 1.19 19.34 36.21
C ILE A 112 0.89 19.28 37.71
N GLY A 113 1.95 19.26 38.51
CA GLY A 113 1.88 19.45 39.95
C GLY A 113 1.48 18.18 40.74
N TRP A 114 2.01 18.09 41.96
CA TRP A 114 1.85 16.90 42.79
C TRP A 114 0.46 16.77 43.46
N ILE A 115 -0.36 17.83 43.49
CA ILE A 115 -1.63 17.85 44.24
C ILE A 115 -2.88 17.81 43.35
N SER A 116 -2.87 18.42 42.17
CA SER A 116 -4.11 18.76 41.44
C SER A 116 -4.65 17.67 40.51
N GLY A 117 -3.91 16.60 40.25
CA GLY A 117 -4.34 15.53 39.32
C GLY A 117 -4.60 16.03 37.89
N GLN A 118 -4.06 17.20 37.55
CA GLN A 118 -4.19 17.83 36.24
C GLN A 118 -3.09 17.30 35.33
N TYR A 119 -3.46 17.05 34.07
CA TYR A 119 -2.54 16.62 33.02
C TYR A 119 -2.52 17.70 31.94
N GLU A 120 -1.32 18.02 31.44
CA GLU A 120 -1.12 18.83 30.24
C GLU A 120 -0.86 17.90 29.07
N GLU A 121 -1.63 18.09 28.01
CA GLU A 121 -1.40 17.39 26.75
C GLU A 121 -0.36 18.17 25.95
N TYR A 122 0.64 17.46 25.44
CA TYR A 122 1.66 18.01 24.57
C TYR A 122 2.02 17.00 23.48
N GLU A 123 2.48 17.50 22.34
CA GLU A 123 2.92 16.67 21.23
C GLU A 123 4.44 16.55 21.25
N ILE A 124 4.94 15.36 20.95
CA ILE A 124 6.35 15.11 20.67
C ILE A 124 6.51 14.62 19.23
N SER A 125 7.61 15.00 18.58
CA SER A 125 7.90 14.57 17.22
C SER A 125 9.38 14.34 16.93
N ALA A 126 9.66 13.35 16.09
CA ALA A 126 11.01 13.07 15.58
C ALA A 126 10.96 12.44 14.18
N CYS A 127 12.06 12.60 13.43
CA CYS A 127 12.19 11.99 12.12
C CYS A 127 13.12 10.78 12.15
N TYR A 128 12.70 9.74 11.44
CA TYR A 128 13.37 8.44 11.38
C TYR A 128 13.58 8.05 9.93
N ARG A 129 14.75 7.52 9.62
CA ARG A 129 15.10 6.97 8.32
C ARG A 129 15.20 5.46 8.41
N TRP A 130 14.49 4.77 7.53
CA TRP A 130 14.71 3.35 7.27
C TRP A 130 15.44 3.20 5.95
N THR A 131 16.51 2.42 5.96
CA THR A 131 17.29 2.10 4.77
C THR A 131 17.11 0.63 4.44
N PHE A 132 16.84 0.30 3.19
CA PHE A 132 16.49 -1.05 2.74
C PHE A 132 17.71 -1.80 2.17
N THR A 133 18.79 -1.89 2.93
CA THR A 133 20.07 -2.52 2.52
C THR A 133 20.17 -4.02 2.84
N GLY A 134 19.21 -4.60 3.58
CA GLY A 134 19.14 -6.04 3.87
C GLY A 134 17.91 -6.42 4.71
N MET A 135 17.52 -7.70 4.72
CA MET A 135 16.31 -8.18 5.44
C MET A 135 16.44 -8.15 6.97
N GLU A 136 17.66 -7.98 7.50
CA GLU A 136 17.94 -7.98 8.94
C GLU A 136 18.10 -6.56 9.52
N ASP A 137 18.13 -5.54 8.67
CA ASP A 137 18.35 -4.14 9.06
C ASP A 137 17.03 -3.35 9.01
N TYR A 138 16.19 -3.56 10.02
CA TYR A 138 14.86 -2.95 10.15
C TYR A 138 14.81 -1.85 11.21
N LYS A 139 15.95 -1.56 11.85
CA LYS A 139 16.04 -0.52 12.86
C LYS A 139 16.15 0.84 12.17
N PRO A 140 15.28 1.82 12.50
CA PRO A 140 15.43 3.15 11.94
C PRO A 140 16.62 3.90 12.55
N ASP A 141 17.22 4.74 11.73
CA ASP A 141 18.12 5.80 12.19
C ASP A 141 17.30 7.04 12.53
N ARG A 142 17.39 7.51 13.78
CA ARG A 142 16.83 8.82 14.14
C ARG A 142 17.68 9.92 13.51
N LEU A 143 17.03 10.87 12.84
CA LEU A 143 17.68 12.04 12.27
C LEU A 143 17.85 13.13 13.34
N GLU A 144 18.98 13.84 13.29
CA GLU A 144 19.23 15.00 14.17
C GLU A 144 18.27 16.15 13.85
N GLU A 145 17.98 16.34 12.57
CA GLU A 145 17.04 17.34 12.07
C GLU A 145 16.07 16.68 11.08
N CYS A 146 14.80 17.07 11.16
CA CYS A 146 13.81 16.67 10.18
C CYS A 146 14.05 17.40 8.86
N PRO A 147 13.95 16.72 7.70
CA PRO A 147 13.97 17.40 6.41
C PRO A 147 12.89 18.49 6.33
N GLU A 148 13.26 19.68 5.86
CA GLU A 148 12.36 20.80 5.61
C GLU A 148 11.67 20.64 4.24
N VAL A 149 10.88 19.57 4.11
CA VAL A 149 10.12 19.24 2.90
C VAL A 149 8.63 19.08 3.23
N ASP A 150 7.79 19.27 2.22
CA ASP A 150 6.35 19.04 2.36
C ASP A 150 6.06 17.55 2.59
N VAL A 151 4.99 17.27 3.34
CA VAL A 151 4.53 15.88 3.57
C VAL A 151 4.12 15.27 2.22
N ILE A 152 4.62 14.08 1.95
CA ILE A 152 4.27 13.29 0.78
C ILE A 152 2.94 12.59 1.04
N GLU A 153 1.89 13.05 0.37
CA GLU A 153 0.61 12.33 0.35
C GLU A 153 0.73 11.09 -0.54
N LEU A 154 0.70 9.92 0.08
CA LEU A 154 0.65 8.66 -0.66
C LEU A 154 -0.76 8.46 -1.19
N GLY A 155 -0.88 8.38 -2.52
CA GLY A 155 -2.10 7.88 -3.15
C GLY A 155 -2.44 6.45 -2.66
N PRO A 156 -3.64 5.96 -2.97
CA PRO A 156 -4.06 4.60 -2.61
C PRO A 156 -3.01 3.57 -3.04
N PRO A 157 -2.95 2.40 -2.36
CA PRO A 157 -2.03 1.34 -2.76
C PRO A 157 -2.27 1.01 -4.24
N PRO A 158 -1.19 0.74 -5.01
CA PRO A 158 -1.36 0.32 -6.39
C PRO A 158 -2.22 -0.94 -6.42
N VAL A 159 -3.19 -0.97 -7.33
CA VAL A 159 -4.01 -2.16 -7.56
C VAL A 159 -3.07 -3.25 -8.08
N VAL A 160 -3.02 -4.39 -7.38
CA VAL A 160 -2.27 -5.55 -7.84
C VAL A 160 -3.20 -6.32 -8.77
N PRO A 161 -2.89 -6.45 -10.07
CA PRO A 161 -3.79 -7.14 -10.98
C PRO A 161 -3.82 -8.64 -10.67
N GLU A 162 -5.01 -9.22 -10.67
CA GLU A 162 -5.28 -10.64 -10.42
C GLU A 162 -5.99 -11.27 -11.63
N LEU A 163 -6.13 -12.60 -11.63
CA LEU A 163 -6.95 -13.30 -12.61
C LEU A 163 -8.42 -12.96 -12.34
N PRO A 164 -9.28 -12.91 -13.36
CA PRO A 164 -10.71 -12.77 -13.15
C PRO A 164 -11.26 -13.83 -12.19
N ASP A 165 -12.15 -13.44 -11.29
CA ASP A 165 -12.85 -14.36 -10.41
C ASP A 165 -13.60 -15.42 -11.24
N GLY A 166 -13.57 -16.67 -10.79
CA GLY A 166 -14.22 -17.78 -11.50
C GLY A 166 -13.50 -18.26 -12.77
N PHE A 167 -12.37 -17.64 -13.16
CA PHE A 167 -11.62 -18.06 -14.37
C PHE A 167 -11.27 -19.56 -14.36
N GLY A 168 -10.93 -20.14 -13.21
CA GLY A 168 -10.66 -21.58 -13.09
C GLY A 168 -11.85 -22.47 -13.50
N ASP A 169 -13.08 -22.05 -13.19
CA ASP A 169 -14.29 -22.78 -13.54
C ASP A 169 -14.57 -22.67 -15.05
N VAL A 170 -14.48 -21.45 -15.60
CA VAL A 170 -14.65 -21.19 -17.05
C VAL A 170 -13.61 -21.96 -17.87
N LEU A 171 -12.37 -22.00 -17.38
CA LEU A 171 -11.29 -22.78 -17.99
C LEU A 171 -11.59 -24.29 -17.94
N SER A 172 -12.02 -24.80 -16.79
CA SER A 172 -12.36 -26.22 -16.63
C SER A 172 -13.50 -26.64 -17.56
N GLU A 173 -14.56 -25.83 -17.66
CA GLU A 173 -15.68 -26.07 -18.57
C GLU A 173 -15.22 -26.05 -20.03
N SER A 174 -14.46 -25.03 -20.42
CA SER A 174 -13.93 -24.87 -21.78
C SER A 174 -13.08 -26.06 -22.21
N LEU A 175 -12.16 -26.52 -21.35
CA LEU A 175 -11.28 -27.67 -21.64
C LEU A 175 -12.02 -29.01 -21.63
N THR A 176 -13.01 -29.17 -20.73
CA THR A 176 -13.82 -30.40 -20.66
C THR A 176 -14.77 -30.52 -21.86
N SER A 177 -15.18 -29.41 -22.46
CA SER A 177 -16.04 -29.40 -23.65
C SER A 177 -15.34 -29.92 -24.93
N LEU A 178 -14.01 -29.89 -24.96
CA LEU A 178 -13.21 -30.41 -26.07
C LEU A 178 -13.36 -31.92 -26.19
N SER A 179 -13.41 -32.42 -27.42
CA SER A 179 -13.34 -33.86 -27.68
C SER A 179 -11.95 -34.43 -27.36
N ASP A 180 -11.85 -35.74 -27.14
CA ASP A 180 -10.57 -36.42 -26.86
C ASP A 180 -9.52 -36.20 -27.97
N ALA A 181 -9.97 -36.00 -29.22
CA ALA A 181 -9.07 -35.69 -30.34
C ALA A 181 -8.57 -34.25 -30.28
N GLU A 182 -9.42 -33.31 -29.88
CA GLU A 182 -9.08 -31.89 -29.72
C GLU A 182 -8.14 -31.65 -28.52
N ARG A 183 -8.35 -32.39 -27.42
CA ARG A 183 -7.47 -32.32 -26.24
C ARG A 183 -6.04 -32.80 -26.50
N ARG A 184 -5.80 -33.53 -27.59
CA ARG A 184 -4.45 -33.95 -28.01
C ARG A 184 -3.72 -32.93 -28.87
N VAL A 185 -4.39 -31.84 -29.25
CA VAL A 185 -3.84 -30.80 -30.14
C VAL A 185 -3.54 -29.55 -29.29
N PRO A 186 -2.26 -29.26 -28.98
CA PRO A 186 -1.88 -28.11 -28.15
C PRO A 186 -2.47 -26.80 -28.63
N GLU A 187 -2.52 -26.58 -29.95
CA GLU A 187 -3.07 -25.35 -30.53
C GLU A 187 -4.57 -25.19 -30.25
N THR A 188 -5.33 -26.29 -30.22
CA THR A 188 -6.76 -26.27 -29.88
C THR A 188 -6.97 -25.99 -28.40
N VAL A 189 -6.15 -26.60 -27.54
CA VAL A 189 -6.16 -26.34 -26.09
C VAL A 189 -5.82 -24.88 -25.79
N VAL A 190 -4.77 -24.35 -26.43
CA VAL A 190 -4.36 -22.93 -26.34
C VAL A 190 -5.48 -21.98 -26.79
N ALA A 191 -6.19 -22.33 -27.88
CA ALA A 191 -7.33 -21.54 -28.34
C ALA A 191 -8.48 -21.55 -27.32
N ALA A 192 -8.77 -22.69 -26.70
CA ALA A 192 -9.77 -22.81 -25.64
C ALA A 192 -9.39 -21.98 -24.40
N VAL A 193 -8.12 -22.01 -23.96
CA VAL A 193 -7.63 -21.19 -22.84
C VAL A 193 -7.81 -19.70 -23.12
N ARG A 194 -7.45 -19.25 -24.34
CA ARG A 194 -7.63 -17.84 -24.74
C ARG A 194 -9.09 -17.44 -24.76
N SER A 195 -9.97 -18.30 -25.27
CA SER A 195 -11.41 -18.05 -25.27
C SER A 195 -11.95 -17.93 -23.85
N ALA A 196 -11.61 -18.88 -22.98
CA ALA A 196 -12.00 -18.88 -21.58
C ALA A 196 -11.52 -17.63 -20.83
N TYR A 197 -10.29 -17.18 -21.13
CA TYR A 197 -9.74 -15.98 -20.52
C TYR A 197 -10.49 -14.72 -20.95
N THR A 198 -10.73 -14.57 -22.26
CA THR A 198 -11.51 -13.44 -22.79
C THR A 198 -12.90 -13.40 -22.19
N GLU A 199 -13.59 -14.54 -22.12
CA GLU A 199 -14.92 -14.66 -21.51
C GLU A 199 -14.90 -14.24 -20.04
N ALA A 200 -13.96 -14.77 -19.25
CA ALA A 200 -13.85 -14.41 -17.83
C ALA A 200 -13.50 -12.93 -17.61
N VAL A 201 -12.70 -12.32 -18.50
CA VAL A 201 -12.40 -10.89 -18.46
C VAL A 201 -13.64 -10.06 -18.80
N ASP A 202 -14.38 -10.44 -19.85
CA ASP A 202 -15.60 -9.74 -20.26
C ASP A 202 -16.65 -9.79 -19.14
N ASP A 203 -16.87 -10.96 -18.54
CA ASP A 203 -17.78 -11.14 -17.40
C ASP A 203 -17.35 -10.29 -16.19
N ALA A 204 -16.06 -10.27 -15.86
CA ALA A 204 -15.54 -9.48 -14.74
C ALA A 204 -15.67 -7.96 -14.99
N LEU A 205 -15.52 -7.50 -16.23
CA LEU A 205 -15.66 -6.09 -16.60
C LEU A 205 -17.12 -5.62 -16.70
N ASP A 206 -18.06 -6.54 -16.88
CA ASP A 206 -19.50 -6.25 -16.88
C ASP A 206 -20.05 -5.98 -15.47
N GLU A 207 -19.29 -6.32 -14.41
CA GLU A 207 -19.68 -6.02 -13.03
C GLU A 207 -19.64 -4.51 -12.71
N PRO A 208 -20.69 -3.94 -12.09
CA PRO A 208 -20.70 -2.53 -11.72
C PRO A 208 -19.57 -2.17 -10.76
N GLY A 209 -18.64 -1.34 -11.23
CA GLY A 209 -17.50 -0.87 -10.43
C GLY A 209 -16.21 -1.67 -10.63
N ALA A 210 -16.17 -2.59 -11.59
CA ALA A 210 -14.95 -3.27 -12.00
C ALA A 210 -13.88 -2.25 -12.46
N ASP A 211 -12.65 -2.43 -11.98
CA ASP A 211 -11.49 -1.66 -12.40
C ASP A 211 -10.65 -2.51 -13.37
N PRO A 212 -10.51 -2.13 -14.66
CA PRO A 212 -9.66 -2.84 -15.60
C PRO A 212 -8.20 -2.97 -15.13
N ALA A 213 -7.70 -2.03 -14.32
CA ALA A 213 -6.35 -2.12 -13.77
C ALA A 213 -6.18 -3.23 -12.72
N GLY A 214 -7.29 -3.76 -12.18
CA GLY A 214 -7.31 -4.89 -11.26
C GLY A 214 -7.26 -6.26 -11.93
N ILE A 215 -7.36 -6.31 -13.25
CA ILE A 215 -7.36 -7.56 -14.01
C ILE A 215 -6.03 -7.69 -14.74
N LEU A 216 -5.40 -8.86 -14.66
CA LEU A 216 -4.21 -9.14 -15.44
C LEU A 216 -4.49 -9.01 -16.93
N SER A 217 -3.55 -8.46 -17.70
CA SER A 217 -3.73 -8.43 -19.16
C SER A 217 -3.47 -9.82 -19.74
N SER A 218 -4.11 -10.13 -20.87
CA SER A 218 -3.84 -11.38 -21.60
C SER A 218 -2.37 -11.48 -22.02
N ASP A 219 -1.74 -10.34 -22.32
CA ASP A 219 -0.31 -10.26 -22.61
C ASP A 219 0.54 -10.55 -21.36
N ASP A 220 0.12 -10.22 -20.15
CA ASP A 220 0.86 -10.58 -18.94
C ASP A 220 0.74 -12.07 -18.57
N VAL A 221 -0.38 -12.68 -18.96
CA VAL A 221 -0.80 -14.02 -18.49
C VAL A 221 -0.45 -15.11 -19.49
N LEU A 222 -0.46 -14.79 -20.78
CA LEU A 222 -0.26 -15.71 -21.89
C LEU A 222 0.93 -15.32 -22.78
N ALA A 223 1.81 -14.42 -22.31
CA ALA A 223 3.09 -14.16 -22.97
C ALA A 223 4.24 -14.95 -22.33
N GLY A 224 5.12 -15.45 -23.20
CA GLY A 224 6.23 -16.31 -22.84
C GLY A 224 6.06 -17.71 -23.40
N ASP A 225 7.13 -18.49 -23.38
CA ASP A 225 7.16 -19.85 -23.93
C ASP A 225 6.80 -20.92 -22.87
N ASP A 226 6.60 -20.53 -21.60
CA ASP A 226 6.53 -21.45 -20.45
C ASP A 226 5.12 -21.64 -19.85
N TRP A 227 4.09 -21.01 -20.42
CA TRP A 227 2.70 -21.10 -19.94
C TRP A 227 1.93 -22.30 -20.52
N VAL A 228 2.46 -22.91 -21.58
CA VAL A 228 1.97 -24.19 -22.15
C VAL A 228 3.15 -25.10 -22.46
N GLU A 229 3.07 -26.35 -22.03
CA GLU A 229 4.13 -27.33 -22.26
C GLU A 229 3.51 -28.72 -22.49
N THR A 230 4.15 -29.55 -23.30
CA THR A 230 3.70 -30.92 -23.54
C THR A 230 4.77 -31.92 -23.10
N ILE A 231 4.43 -32.78 -22.15
CA ILE A 231 5.30 -33.84 -21.59
C ILE A 231 4.53 -35.16 -21.63
N ASP A 232 5.07 -36.19 -22.30
CA ASP A 232 4.47 -37.53 -22.35
C ASP A 232 2.96 -37.55 -22.73
N GLU A 233 2.59 -36.82 -23.79
CA GLU A 233 1.20 -36.64 -24.25
C GLU A 233 0.27 -35.90 -23.29
N VAL A 234 0.81 -35.30 -22.22
CA VAL A 234 0.10 -34.43 -21.29
C VAL A 234 0.39 -32.98 -21.65
N ILE A 235 -0.65 -32.17 -21.83
CA ILE A 235 -0.50 -30.72 -21.99
C ILE A 235 -0.68 -30.08 -20.62
N GLY A 236 0.40 -29.51 -20.10
CA GLY A 236 0.38 -28.66 -18.92
C GLY A 236 0.14 -27.20 -19.30
N LEU A 237 -0.62 -26.51 -18.47
CA LEU A 237 -0.96 -25.10 -18.61
C LEU A 237 -0.70 -24.38 -17.29
N ALA A 238 -0.15 -23.18 -17.35
CA ALA A 238 -0.02 -22.28 -16.22
C ALA A 238 -0.45 -20.87 -16.61
N VAL A 239 -1.54 -20.41 -16.03
CA VAL A 239 -2.17 -19.13 -16.40
C VAL A 239 -2.13 -18.24 -15.16
N GLY A 240 -1.43 -17.12 -15.24
CA GLY A 240 -1.36 -16.10 -14.19
C GLY A 240 0.07 -15.87 -13.68
N ARG A 241 0.19 -15.22 -12.52
CA ARG A 241 1.48 -14.90 -11.89
C ARG A 241 1.39 -14.78 -10.37
N GLY A 242 2.52 -15.00 -9.71
CA GLY A 242 2.68 -14.68 -8.29
C GLY A 242 1.77 -15.52 -7.40
N ARG A 243 0.73 -14.93 -6.82
CA ARG A 243 -0.28 -15.62 -5.98
C ARG A 243 -1.59 -15.89 -6.72
N SER A 244 -1.74 -15.32 -7.91
CA SER A 244 -2.91 -15.45 -8.76
C SER A 244 -2.54 -16.32 -9.96
N CYS A 245 -2.57 -17.63 -9.75
CA CYS A 245 -2.24 -18.64 -10.76
C CYS A 245 -3.31 -19.73 -10.79
N VAL A 246 -3.63 -20.19 -11.99
CA VAL A 246 -4.40 -21.40 -12.27
C VAL A 246 -3.51 -22.34 -13.06
N LEU A 247 -3.42 -23.58 -12.61
CA LEU A 247 -2.76 -24.67 -13.33
C LEU A 247 -3.82 -25.57 -13.95
N ALA A 248 -3.53 -26.09 -15.14
CA ALA A 248 -4.36 -27.11 -15.75
C ALA A 248 -3.52 -28.22 -16.38
N ARG A 249 -4.00 -29.44 -16.24
CA ARG A 249 -3.45 -30.65 -16.83
C ARG A 249 -4.49 -31.22 -17.77
N VAL A 250 -4.11 -31.35 -19.03
CA VAL A 250 -5.00 -31.85 -20.08
C VAL A 250 -4.40 -33.13 -20.66
N THR A 251 -5.21 -34.18 -20.64
CA THR A 251 -4.96 -35.43 -21.35
C THR A 251 -6.13 -35.70 -22.29
N ALA A 252 -6.05 -36.78 -23.08
CA ALA A 252 -7.17 -37.16 -23.92
C ALA A 252 -8.43 -37.48 -23.10
N ASP A 253 -8.25 -38.17 -21.97
CA ASP A 253 -9.34 -38.76 -21.19
C ASP A 253 -9.76 -37.91 -19.98
N ASP A 254 -8.91 -36.97 -19.55
CA ASP A 254 -9.07 -36.24 -18.29
C ASP A 254 -8.56 -34.80 -18.39
N VAL A 255 -9.23 -33.91 -17.66
CA VAL A 255 -8.90 -32.50 -17.48
C VAL A 255 -8.95 -32.19 -15.99
N ALA A 256 -7.83 -31.73 -15.45
CA ALA A 256 -7.75 -31.24 -14.07
C ALA A 256 -7.34 -29.77 -14.08
N VAL A 257 -8.12 -28.92 -13.41
CA VAL A 257 -7.82 -27.50 -13.22
C VAL A 257 -7.77 -27.23 -11.72
N TRP A 258 -6.73 -26.55 -11.25
CA TRP A 258 -6.56 -26.26 -9.83
C TRP A 258 -5.79 -24.97 -9.57
N HIS A 259 -5.96 -24.44 -8.37
CA HIS A 259 -5.13 -23.37 -7.83
C HIS A 259 -4.09 -23.99 -6.89
N PRO A 260 -2.79 -23.73 -7.06
CA PRO A 260 -1.79 -24.21 -6.13
C PRO A 260 -1.95 -23.51 -4.76
N ASP A 261 -2.05 -24.28 -3.68
CA ASP A 261 -2.20 -23.76 -2.30
C ASP A 261 -1.07 -22.80 -1.90
N ARG A 262 0.13 -23.03 -2.45
CA ARG A 262 1.32 -22.21 -2.23
C ARG A 262 2.13 -22.16 -3.52
N ILE A 263 2.44 -20.95 -3.95
CA ILE A 263 3.43 -20.72 -5.00
C ILE A 263 4.70 -20.33 -4.27
N SER A 264 5.66 -21.24 -4.26
CA SER A 264 6.96 -21.00 -3.65
C SER A 264 7.99 -20.70 -4.74
N LEU A 265 8.92 -19.80 -4.43
CA LEU A 265 9.90 -19.28 -5.38
C LEU A 265 11.25 -20.00 -5.25
N GLU A 266 11.33 -21.09 -4.48
CA GLU A 266 12.56 -21.87 -4.34
C GLU A 266 12.73 -22.83 -5.54
N PRO A 267 13.97 -23.05 -6.02
CA PRO A 267 14.23 -24.01 -7.10
C PRO A 267 13.78 -25.43 -6.73
N GLY A 268 12.85 -25.99 -7.52
CA GLY A 268 12.33 -27.37 -7.35
C GLY A 268 10.95 -27.48 -6.70
N GLU A 269 10.32 -26.37 -6.30
CA GLU A 269 8.94 -26.34 -5.80
C GLU A 269 7.92 -26.01 -6.91
N VAL A 270 6.63 -26.28 -6.67
CA VAL A 270 5.54 -26.00 -7.62
C VAL A 270 5.42 -24.49 -7.86
N GLY A 271 5.99 -24.05 -8.97
CA GLY A 271 5.80 -22.71 -9.50
C GLY A 271 4.52 -22.60 -10.33
N CYS A 272 4.15 -21.37 -10.69
CA CYS A 272 3.17 -21.16 -11.76
C CYS A 272 3.85 -21.46 -13.12
N SER A 273 4.08 -22.75 -13.42
CA SER A 273 4.74 -23.20 -14.66
C SER A 273 4.01 -24.38 -15.31
N ALA A 274 3.99 -24.41 -16.64
CA ALA A 274 3.31 -25.47 -17.39
C ALA A 274 3.95 -26.85 -17.18
N SER A 275 5.28 -26.91 -17.08
CA SER A 275 6.01 -28.13 -16.67
C SER A 275 5.45 -28.70 -15.37
N SER A 276 5.27 -27.88 -14.34
CA SER A 276 4.76 -28.34 -13.03
C SER A 276 3.35 -28.90 -13.16
N ALA A 277 2.52 -28.35 -14.05
CA ALA A 277 1.17 -28.85 -14.32
C ALA A 277 1.18 -30.15 -15.13
N ALA A 278 2.13 -30.33 -16.04
CA ALA A 278 2.26 -31.54 -16.84
C ALA A 278 2.80 -32.74 -16.03
N TYR A 279 3.66 -32.48 -15.03
CA TYR A 279 4.16 -33.53 -14.14
C TYR A 279 3.07 -34.02 -13.18
N LYS A 280 2.89 -35.34 -13.13
CA LYS A 280 2.11 -35.97 -12.06
C LYS A 280 2.96 -35.94 -10.80
N GLY A 281 2.72 -34.97 -9.91
CA GLY A 281 3.10 -35.15 -8.51
C GLY A 281 2.37 -36.40 -8.02
N ASP A 282 3.10 -37.41 -7.54
CA ASP A 282 2.49 -38.48 -6.77
C ASP A 282 1.93 -37.83 -5.48
N GLU A 283 0.66 -37.42 -5.50
CA GLU A 283 -0.11 -37.05 -4.31
C GLU A 283 -0.24 -38.21 -3.31
#